data_AF-A0A7X4FV58-F1
#
_entry.id   AF-A0A7X4FV58-F1
#
_cell.length_a   1.000
_cell.length_b   1.000
_cell.length_c   1.000
_cell.angle_alpha   90.00
_cell.angle_beta   90.00
_cell.angle_gamma   90.00
#
_symmetry.space_group_name_H-M   'P 1'
#
loop_
_entity.id
_entity.type
_entity.pdbx_description
1 polymer ?
#
loop_
_entity_poly.entity_id
_entity_poly.type
_entity_poly.pdbx_seq_one_letter_code
_entity_poly.pdbx_strand_id
1 'polypeptide(L)'
;MPPLDVARYLVLAAVPAVAACAPGPRDTVAEDRTPARLRVEVSYAAGVHDGPLTGRLFLGLSPSADPEPRIAAYNSARQRDGRVPFFATDVADVEPGETMVIDAAADGYP
;
A
#
# COMPACT_ATOMS: atom_id res chain seq x y z
N MET A 1 -57.59 0.87 12.72
CA MET A 1 -56.69 -0.19 13.21
C MET A 1 -57.25 -1.53 12.72
N PRO A 2 -56.81 -2.04 11.56
CA PRO A 2 -57.16 -3.38 11.08
C PRO A 2 -56.20 -4.46 11.63
N PRO A 3 -56.62 -5.73 11.73
CA PRO A 3 -55.84 -6.80 12.36
C PRO A 3 -54.70 -7.33 11.48
N LEU A 4 -53.61 -7.74 12.14
CA LEU A 4 -52.40 -8.31 11.55
C LEU A 4 -52.66 -9.75 11.08
N ASP A 5 -52.59 -9.98 9.77
CA ASP A 5 -52.59 -11.32 9.17
C ASP A 5 -51.15 -11.82 9.04
N VAL A 6 -50.82 -12.85 9.82
CA VAL A 6 -49.48 -13.43 9.93
C VAL A 6 -49.27 -14.37 8.74
N ALA A 7 -48.91 -13.80 7.60
CA ALA A 7 -48.49 -14.55 6.43
C ALA A 7 -47.12 -15.19 6.67
N ARG A 8 -47.16 -16.50 6.95
CA ARG A 8 -46.05 -17.46 6.94
C ARG A 8 -45.08 -17.20 5.78
N TYR A 9 -43.94 -16.59 6.08
CA TYR A 9 -42.79 -16.54 5.18
C TYR A 9 -42.04 -17.87 5.27
N LEU A 10 -42.28 -18.76 4.31
CA LEU A 10 -41.56 -20.01 4.17
C LEU A 10 -40.37 -19.77 3.23
N VAL A 11 -39.28 -19.21 3.78
CA VAL A 11 -38.01 -19.10 3.05
C VAL A 11 -37.30 -20.44 3.18
N LEU A 12 -37.34 -21.22 2.10
CA LEU A 12 -36.47 -22.40 1.93
C LEU A 12 -35.02 -21.90 1.88
N ALA A 13 -34.25 -22.12 2.95
CA ALA A 13 -32.81 -21.90 2.95
C ALA A 13 -32.11 -23.08 2.26
N ALA A 14 -31.65 -22.87 1.02
CA ALA A 14 -30.71 -23.77 0.37
C ALA A 14 -29.29 -23.39 0.80
N VAL A 15 -28.65 -24.24 1.61
CA VAL A 15 -27.23 -24.12 1.96
C VAL A 15 -26.42 -24.95 0.96
N PRO A 16 -25.58 -24.36 0.10
CA PRO A 16 -24.60 -25.15 -0.63
C PRO A 16 -23.44 -25.51 0.32
N ALA A 17 -23.14 -26.81 0.40
CA ALA A 17 -21.98 -27.32 1.10
C ALA A 17 -20.71 -26.87 0.37
N VAL A 18 -19.95 -25.96 0.97
CA VAL A 18 -18.61 -25.58 0.49
C VAL A 18 -17.63 -26.66 0.93
N ALA A 19 -17.08 -27.38 -0.05
CA ALA A 19 -16.00 -28.34 0.17
C ALA A 19 -14.74 -27.60 0.64
N ALA A 20 -14.29 -27.90 1.85
CA ALA A 20 -13.07 -27.37 2.42
C ALA A 20 -11.84 -27.95 1.70
N CYS A 21 -11.15 -27.15 0.88
CA CYS A 21 -9.77 -27.45 0.51
C CYS A 21 -8.89 -27.29 1.75
N ALA A 22 -8.27 -28.39 2.19
CA ALA A 22 -7.28 -28.37 3.26
C ALA A 22 -6.11 -27.44 2.87
N PRO A 23 -5.68 -26.50 3.73
CA PRO A 23 -4.47 -25.73 3.46
C PRO A 23 -3.27 -26.69 3.54
N GLY A 24 -2.49 -26.75 2.46
CA GLY A 24 -1.21 -27.47 2.44
C GLY A 24 -0.24 -26.93 3.50
N PRO A 25 0.81 -27.69 3.84
CA PRO A 25 1.81 -27.28 4.81
C PRO A 25 2.41 -25.94 4.37
N ARG A 26 2.15 -24.89 5.15
CA ARG A 26 2.86 -23.62 5.02
C ARG A 26 4.22 -23.85 5.65
N ASP A 27 5.27 -23.86 4.84
CA ASP A 27 6.63 -23.75 5.34
C ASP A 27 6.71 -22.46 6.15
N THR A 28 6.80 -22.61 7.47
CA THR A 28 6.99 -21.52 8.40
C THR A 28 8.42 -21.05 8.24
N VAL A 29 8.64 -20.11 7.33
CA VAL A 29 9.86 -19.29 7.35
C VAL A 29 9.81 -18.53 8.66
N ALA A 30 10.70 -18.87 9.59
CA ALA A 30 10.88 -18.11 10.80
C ALA A 30 11.28 -16.68 10.40
N GLU A 31 10.34 -15.75 10.45
CA GLU A 31 10.62 -14.33 10.25
C GLU A 31 11.56 -13.88 11.37
N ASP A 32 12.78 -13.50 10.98
CA ASP A 32 13.68 -12.78 11.86
C ASP A 32 12.96 -11.50 12.32
N ARG A 33 12.58 -11.45 13.60
CA ARG A 33 11.87 -10.31 14.20
C ARG A 33 12.81 -9.14 14.52
N THR A 34 13.94 -9.05 13.83
CA THR A 34 14.71 -7.81 13.81
C THR A 34 13.78 -6.74 13.23
N PRO A 35 13.54 -5.61 13.92
CA PRO A 35 12.72 -4.55 13.35
C PRO A 35 13.33 -4.14 12.02
N ALA A 36 12.60 -4.42 10.93
CA ALA A 36 13.02 -4.07 9.59
C ALA A 36 13.23 -2.56 9.56
N ARG A 37 14.46 -2.13 9.30
CA ARG A 37 14.74 -0.72 9.06
C ARG A 37 14.05 -0.35 7.75
N LEU A 38 13.34 0.78 7.71
CA LEU A 38 12.77 1.32 6.48
C LEU A 38 13.87 1.33 5.40
N ARG A 39 13.64 0.61 4.31
CA ARG A 39 14.48 0.62 3.12
C ARG A 39 13.62 0.33 1.91
N VAL A 40 13.56 1.28 0.98
CA VAL A 40 12.88 1.14 -0.31
C VAL A 40 13.89 1.45 -1.38
N GLU A 41 14.12 0.48 -2.27
CA GLU A 41 15.01 0.61 -3.42
C GLU A 41 14.16 0.99 -4.64
N VAL A 42 14.57 2.05 -5.33
CA VAL A 42 13.87 2.60 -6.49
C VAL A 42 14.84 2.72 -7.64
N SER A 43 14.46 2.22 -8.80
CA SER A 43 15.15 2.45 -10.06
C SER A 43 14.13 2.75 -11.14
N TYR A 44 14.58 3.29 -12.27
CA TYR A 44 13.73 3.53 -13.42
C TYR A 44 14.31 2.83 -14.65
N ALA A 45 13.44 2.30 -15.50
CA ALA A 45 13.84 1.59 -16.71
C ALA A 45 14.37 2.55 -17.77
N ALA A 46 15.28 2.06 -18.62
CA ALA A 46 15.69 2.77 -19.82
C ALA A 46 14.47 3.14 -20.69
N GLY A 47 14.45 4.36 -21.22
CA GLY A 47 13.35 4.88 -22.05
C GLY A 47 12.18 5.50 -21.27
N VAL A 48 12.16 5.42 -19.94
CA VAL A 48 11.22 6.21 -19.11
C VAL A 48 11.63 7.68 -19.08
N HIS A 49 12.93 7.94 -19.04
CA HIS A 49 13.53 9.27 -19.09
C HIS A 49 14.82 9.22 -19.90
N ASP A 50 15.08 10.28 -20.66
CA ASP A 50 16.30 10.42 -21.44
C ASP A 50 17.42 11.01 -20.57
N GLY A 51 18.47 10.23 -20.33
CA GLY A 51 19.64 10.64 -19.55
C GLY A 51 19.46 10.61 -18.03
N PRO A 52 20.50 11.05 -17.29
CA PRO A 52 20.53 10.96 -15.84
C PRO A 52 19.56 11.92 -15.15
N LEU A 53 19.04 11.52 -13.99
CA LEU A 53 18.12 12.28 -13.16
C LEU A 53 18.84 12.93 -11.97
N THR A 54 18.70 14.25 -11.87
CA THR A 54 19.09 15.04 -10.70
C THR A 54 17.86 15.75 -10.15
N GLY A 55 17.65 15.66 -8.83
CA GLY A 55 16.50 16.28 -8.18
C GLY A 55 16.17 15.63 -6.85
N ARG A 56 14.89 15.42 -6.60
CA ARG A 56 14.40 14.86 -5.35
C ARG A 56 13.40 13.75 -5.62
N LEU A 57 13.70 12.57 -5.09
CA LEU A 57 12.81 11.42 -5.12
C LEU A 57 11.79 11.56 -3.99
N PHE A 58 10.50 11.51 -4.33
CA PHE A 58 9.39 11.51 -3.38
C PHE A 58 8.70 10.15 -3.40
N LEU A 59 8.41 9.60 -2.22
CA LEU A 59 7.67 8.34 -2.06
C LEU A 59 6.50 8.54 -1.11
N GLY A 60 5.29 8.38 -1.62
CA GLY A 60 4.08 8.26 -0.81
C GLY A 60 3.54 6.84 -0.86
N LEU A 61 3.20 6.27 0.30
CA LEU A 61 2.61 4.93 0.38
C LEU A 61 1.12 5.04 0.71
N SER A 62 0.27 4.55 -0.18
CA SER A 62 -1.18 4.54 0.01
C SER A 62 -1.74 3.13 -0.24
N PRO A 63 -2.63 2.62 0.64
CA PRO A 63 -3.32 1.35 0.41
C PRO A 63 -4.42 1.47 -0.66
N SER A 64 -4.77 2.69 -1.07
CA SER A 64 -5.81 2.97 -2.07
C SER A 64 -5.26 3.86 -3.19
N ALA A 65 -5.75 3.63 -4.41
CA ALA A 65 -5.52 4.52 -5.54
C ALA A 65 -6.54 5.67 -5.64
N ASP A 66 -7.61 5.62 -4.83
CA ASP A 66 -8.66 6.65 -4.76
C ASP A 66 -8.83 7.15 -3.30
N PRO A 67 -8.67 8.47 -3.03
CA PRO A 67 -8.21 9.49 -3.97
C PRO A 67 -6.78 9.21 -4.43
N GLU A 68 -6.41 9.85 -5.55
CA GLU A 68 -5.06 9.72 -6.11
C GLU A 68 -3.99 9.92 -5.00
N PRO A 69 -2.95 9.06 -4.91
CA PRO A 69 -2.07 9.02 -3.73
C PRO A 69 -1.37 10.34 -3.39
N ARG A 70 -1.03 11.19 -4.37
CA ARG A 70 -0.45 12.52 -4.11
C ARG A 70 -1.48 13.48 -3.53
N ILE A 71 -2.76 13.36 -3.92
CA ILE A 71 -3.86 14.08 -3.28
C ILE A 71 -4.03 13.62 -1.83
N ALA A 72 -4.00 12.31 -1.57
CA ALA A 72 -4.07 11.76 -0.22
C ALA A 72 -2.91 12.26 0.67
N ALA A 73 -1.68 12.24 0.16
CA ALA A 73 -0.50 12.75 0.85
C ALA A 73 -0.60 14.25 1.18
N TYR A 74 -1.05 15.07 0.22
CA TYR A 74 -1.29 16.50 0.43
C TYR A 74 -2.31 16.74 1.56
N ASN A 75 -3.42 15.99 1.55
CA ASN A 75 -4.45 16.11 2.58
C ASN A 75 -3.94 15.69 3.97
N SER A 76 -3.16 14.60 4.04
CA SER A 76 -2.50 14.15 5.28
C SER A 76 -1.60 15.23 5.87
N ALA A 77 -0.75 15.83 5.03
CA ALA A 77 0.13 16.93 5.45
C ALA A 77 -0.65 18.18 5.90
N ARG A 78 -1.70 18.54 5.16
CA ARG A 78 -2.55 19.71 5.47
C ARG A 78 -3.31 19.54 6.79
N GLN A 79 -3.82 18.33 7.04
CA GLN A 79 -4.56 17.99 8.27
C GLN A 79 -3.63 17.65 9.43
N ARG A 80 -2.34 17.40 9.15
CA ARG A 80 -1.31 16.97 10.11
C ARG A 80 -1.71 15.71 10.86
N ASP A 81 -2.38 14.79 10.18
CA ASP A 81 -2.89 13.55 10.78
C ASP A 81 -2.00 12.33 10.48
N GLY A 82 -0.98 12.47 9.63
CA GLY A 82 0.03 11.44 9.41
C GLY A 82 -0.51 10.16 8.79
N ARG A 83 -1.62 10.24 8.03
CA ARG A 83 -2.28 9.05 7.47
C ARG A 83 -1.55 8.42 6.30
N VAL A 84 -0.75 9.20 5.58
CA VAL A 84 -0.03 8.75 4.39
C VAL A 84 1.47 8.93 4.63
N PRO A 85 2.22 7.83 4.85
CA PRO A 85 3.67 7.89 4.93
C PRO A 85 4.23 8.57 3.69
N PHE A 86 5.09 9.56 3.91
CA PHE A 86 5.65 10.38 2.85
C PHE A 86 7.12 10.67 3.13
N PHE A 87 7.98 10.29 2.19
CA PHE A 87 9.42 10.36 2.30
C PHE A 87 10.02 11.11 1.11
N ALA A 88 11.17 11.73 1.33
CA ALA A 88 11.95 12.35 0.27
C ALA A 88 13.45 12.22 0.50
N THR A 89 14.20 12.01 -0.58
CA THR A 89 15.67 12.09 -0.60
C THR A 89 16.13 12.82 -1.84
N ASP A 90 17.17 13.63 -1.72
CA ASP A 90 17.84 14.22 -2.88
C ASP A 90 18.66 13.15 -3.61
N VAL A 91 18.70 13.27 -4.93
CA VAL A 91 19.42 12.37 -5.83
C VAL A 91 20.15 13.19 -6.90
N ALA A 92 21.29 12.71 -7.36
CA ALA A 92 22.10 13.40 -8.36
C ALA A 92 22.64 12.41 -9.38
N ASP A 93 22.54 12.80 -10.64
CA ASP A 93 23.09 12.13 -11.82
C ASP A 93 22.76 10.63 -11.90
N VAL A 94 21.55 10.25 -11.47
CA VAL A 94 21.10 8.84 -11.41
C VAL A 94 20.83 8.34 -12.82
N GLU A 95 21.53 7.31 -13.26
CA GLU A 95 21.35 6.71 -14.58
C GLU A 95 20.17 5.72 -14.61
N PRO A 96 19.61 5.38 -15.79
CA PRO A 96 18.60 4.34 -15.91
C PRO A 96 19.10 2.99 -15.36
N GLY A 97 18.31 2.37 -14.49
CA GLY A 97 18.64 1.12 -13.81
C GLY A 97 19.50 1.27 -12.55
N GLU A 98 20.02 2.47 -12.26
CA GLU A 98 20.72 2.75 -11.00
C GLU A 98 19.73 2.75 -9.82
N THR A 99 20.19 2.24 -8.67
CA THR A 99 19.37 2.13 -7.46
C THR A 99 19.50 3.36 -6.59
N MET A 100 18.38 4.06 -6.39
CA MET A 100 18.18 5.05 -5.34
C MET A 100 17.59 4.38 -4.11
N VAL A 101 17.93 4.90 -2.92
CA VAL A 101 17.47 4.34 -1.65
C VAL A 101 16.73 5.39 -0.84
N ILE A 102 15.51 5.06 -0.41
CA ILE A 102 14.83 5.74 0.70
C ILE A 102 15.01 4.87 1.93
N ASP A 103 15.59 5.43 2.98
CA ASP A 103 15.77 4.75 4.25
C ASP A 103 15.39 5.65 5.44
N ALA A 104 15.79 5.24 6.66
CA ALA A 104 15.50 5.97 7.89
C ALA A 104 16.11 7.39 7.97
N ALA A 105 17.04 7.75 7.08
CA ALA A 105 17.60 9.10 7.00
C ALA A 105 16.82 10.03 6.05
N ALA A 106 15.84 9.51 5.30
CA ALA A 106 15.03 10.31 4.40
C ALA A 106 14.21 11.37 5.15
N ASP A 107 14.01 12.52 4.52
CA ASP A 107 13.12 13.55 5.03
C ASP A 107 11.67 13.07 4.98
N GLY A 108 10.83 13.56 5.90
CA GLY A 108 9.41 13.28 5.91
C GLY A 108 8.97 12.54 7.16
N TYR A 109 7.96 11.68 7.03
CA TYR A 109 7.36 10.98 8.16
C TYR A 109 6.78 9.63 7.72
N PRO A 110 6.83 8.61 8.60
CA PRO A 110 5.80 7.57 8.58
C PRO A 110 4.46 8.15 9.01
#